data_AF-A0A958R173-F1
#
_entry.id   AF-A0A958R173-F1
#
_cell.length_a   1.000
_cell.length_b   1.000
_cell.length_c   1.000
_cell.angle_alpha   90.00
_cell.angle_beta   90.00
_cell.angle_gamma   90.00
#
_symmetry.space_group_name_H-M   'P 1'
#
loop_
_entity.id
_entity.type
_entity.pdbx_description
1 polymer ?
#
loop_
_entity_poly.entity_id
_entity_poly.type
_entity_poly.pdbx_seq_one_letter_code
_entity_poly.pdbx_strand_id
1 'polypeptide(L)'
;MSIFKYLDYKEYLKKTIDKNAKIYGYRAKLAEAAGCQRSFLSQVLHSSPHLTLEHGIGLCRYWQFSPMERDYFLALVQLARAGNDELKDYFKSQLERMRREQADLSQRYRQEDITRGDESAIYYSSWHYAAIHMLSTIPEFQHKPSTAKRLQLPMA
;
A
#
# COMPACT_ATOMS: atom_id res chain seq x y z
N MET A 1 5.56 -6.05 -2.96
CA MET A 1 5.80 -5.77 -4.39
C MET A 1 4.63 -4.91 -4.80
N SER A 2 4.88 -3.68 -5.25
CA SER A 2 3.81 -2.74 -5.56
C SER A 2 3.29 -2.98 -6.97
N ILE A 3 1.97 -3.15 -7.13
CA ILE A 3 1.30 -3.29 -8.43
C ILE A 3 1.48 -2.03 -9.30
N PHE A 4 1.62 -0.86 -8.68
CA PHE A 4 1.75 0.43 -9.35
C PHE A 4 3.02 0.54 -10.21
N LYS A 5 3.98 -0.38 -10.10
CA LYS A 5 5.21 -0.42 -10.92
C LYS A 5 5.04 -1.10 -12.28
N TYR A 6 3.87 -1.67 -12.56
CA TYR A 6 3.63 -2.51 -13.75
C TYR A 6 2.72 -1.82 -14.74
N LEU A 7 3.02 -1.94 -16.04
CA LEU A 7 2.13 -1.54 -17.14
C LEU A 7 1.44 -2.74 -17.81
N ASP A 8 1.93 -3.96 -17.55
CA ASP A 8 1.33 -5.21 -18.00
C ASP A 8 0.94 -6.06 -16.79
N TYR A 9 -0.35 -6.39 -16.69
CA TYR A 9 -0.84 -7.25 -15.62
C TYR A 9 -0.29 -8.68 -15.73
N LYS A 10 0.03 -9.17 -16.93
CA LYS A 10 0.61 -10.50 -17.13
C LYS A 10 2.01 -10.58 -16.53
N GLU A 11 2.81 -9.51 -16.64
CA GLU A 11 4.12 -9.43 -16.00
C GLU A 11 3.98 -9.46 -14.47
N TYR A 12 3.05 -8.67 -13.93
CA TYR A 12 2.75 -8.71 -12.50
C TYR A 12 2.33 -10.10 -12.03
N LEU A 13 1.45 -10.75 -12.78
CA LEU A 13 0.94 -12.09 -12.46
C LEU A 13 2.07 -13.12 -12.45
N LYS A 14 2.95 -13.12 -13.46
CA LYS A 14 4.13 -14.00 -13.53
C LYS A 14 5.04 -13.81 -12.33
N LYS A 15 5.45 -12.56 -12.05
CA LYS A 15 6.30 -12.25 -10.88
C LYS A 15 5.65 -12.61 -9.56
N THR A 16 4.33 -12.45 -9.45
CA THR A 16 3.57 -12.86 -8.25
C THR A 16 3.56 -14.38 -8.08
N ILE A 17 3.41 -15.14 -9.17
CA ILE A 17 3.52 -16.60 -9.15
C ILE A 17 4.92 -17.05 -8.77
N ASP A 18 5.96 -16.47 -9.36
CA ASP A 18 7.36 -16.84 -9.10
C ASP A 18 7.75 -16.53 -7.65
N LYS A 19 7.34 -15.38 -7.12
CA LYS A 19 7.52 -15.03 -5.71
C LYS A 19 6.88 -16.05 -4.76
N ASN A 20 5.76 -16.64 -5.18
CA ASN A 20 5.01 -17.63 -4.42
C ASN A 20 5.25 -19.07 -4.90
N ALA A 21 6.36 -19.34 -5.61
CA ALA A 21 6.66 -20.66 -6.15
C ALA A 21 6.77 -21.76 -5.07
N LYS A 22 7.13 -21.37 -3.83
CA LYS A 22 7.16 -22.27 -2.67
C LYS A 22 5.78 -22.68 -2.17
N ILE A 23 4.73 -21.94 -2.53
CA ILE A 23 3.36 -22.25 -2.13
C ILE A 23 2.82 -23.32 -3.07
N TYR A 24 2.61 -24.52 -2.52
CA TYR A 24 2.04 -25.62 -3.28
C TYR A 24 0.69 -25.25 -3.91
N GLY A 25 0.56 -25.52 -5.20
CA GLY A 25 -0.67 -25.26 -5.95
C GLY A 25 -1.03 -23.77 -6.09
N TYR A 26 -0.08 -22.83 -6.00
CA TYR A 26 -0.41 -21.41 -6.08
C TYR A 26 -1.18 -21.03 -7.36
N ARG A 27 -0.75 -21.53 -8.52
CA ARG A 27 -1.47 -21.32 -9.81
C ARG A 27 -2.90 -21.88 -9.78
N ALA A 28 -3.11 -23.00 -9.09
CA ALA A 28 -4.44 -23.58 -8.93
C ALA A 28 -5.36 -22.68 -8.09
N LYS A 29 -4.84 -22.15 -6.99
CA LYS A 29 -5.55 -21.22 -6.11
C LYS A 29 -5.90 -19.92 -6.84
N LEU A 30 -5.00 -19.41 -7.69
CA LEU A 30 -5.28 -18.24 -8.52
C LEU A 30 -6.39 -18.52 -9.55
N ALA A 31 -6.37 -19.69 -10.19
CA ALA A 31 -7.41 -20.05 -11.16
C ALA A 31 -8.79 -20.15 -10.50
N GLU A 32 -8.84 -20.80 -9.32
CA GLU A 32 -10.05 -20.90 -8.50
C GLU A 32 -10.54 -19.52 -8.04
N ALA A 33 -9.64 -18.68 -7.53
CA ALA A 33 -9.97 -17.31 -7.12
C ALA A 33 -10.50 -16.45 -8.27
N ALA A 34 -9.90 -16.59 -9.46
CA ALA A 34 -10.37 -15.94 -10.68
C ALA A 34 -11.67 -16.56 -11.22
N GLY A 35 -12.16 -17.68 -10.68
CA GLY A 35 -13.34 -18.38 -11.20
C GLY A 35 -13.13 -18.96 -12.60
N CYS A 36 -11.89 -19.34 -12.95
CA CYS A 36 -11.54 -19.86 -14.27
C CYS A 36 -10.81 -21.21 -14.20
N GLN A 37 -10.73 -21.91 -15.34
CA GLN A 37 -9.99 -23.17 -15.42
C GLN A 37 -8.47 -22.94 -15.34
N ARG A 38 -7.74 -23.89 -14.73
CA ARG A 38 -6.27 -23.83 -14.64
C ARG A 38 -5.59 -23.76 -16.01
N SER A 39 -6.13 -24.48 -16.99
CA SER A 39 -5.68 -24.45 -18.39
C SER A 39 -5.81 -23.05 -18.99
N PHE A 40 -6.94 -22.38 -18.75
CA PHE A 40 -7.17 -21.00 -19.20
C PHE A 40 -6.18 -20.03 -18.55
N LEU A 41 -5.97 -20.10 -17.24
CA LEU A 41 -4.97 -19.25 -16.57
C LEU A 41 -3.56 -19.49 -17.13
N SER A 42 -3.21 -20.74 -17.42
CA SER A 42 -1.93 -21.08 -18.06
C SER A 42 -1.83 -20.48 -19.47
N GLN A 43 -2.90 -20.52 -20.26
CA GLN A 43 -2.93 -19.87 -21.57
C GLN A 43 -2.76 -18.35 -21.44
N VAL A 44 -3.47 -17.69 -20.54
CA VAL A 44 -3.33 -16.24 -20.32
C VAL A 44 -1.87 -15.84 -20.04
N LEU A 45 -1.13 -16.66 -19.28
CA LEU A 45 0.28 -16.41 -18.96
C LEU A 45 1.23 -16.56 -20.15
N HIS A 46 0.91 -17.44 -21.10
CA HIS A 46 1.83 -17.87 -22.15
C HIS A 46 1.39 -17.51 -23.57
N SER A 47 0.14 -17.11 -23.77
CA SER A 47 -0.43 -16.85 -25.09
C SER A 47 -1.30 -15.57 -25.10
N SER A 48 -2.09 -15.41 -26.16
CA SER A 48 -2.87 -14.21 -26.46
C SER A 48 -4.05 -13.91 -25.52
N PRO A 49 -4.83 -14.87 -24.96
CA PRO A 49 -6.06 -14.52 -24.24
C PRO A 49 -5.78 -13.65 -23.02
N HIS A 50 -6.77 -12.84 -22.68
CA HIS A 50 -6.70 -11.93 -21.54
C HIS A 50 -7.78 -12.27 -20.50
N LEU A 51 -7.49 -11.98 -19.24
CA LEU A 51 -8.48 -12.06 -18.16
C LEU A 51 -9.66 -11.12 -18.45
N THR A 52 -10.85 -11.48 -18.00
CA THR A 52 -11.98 -10.55 -17.94
C THR A 52 -11.94 -9.76 -16.63
N LEU A 53 -12.84 -8.79 -16.46
CA LEU A 53 -12.95 -8.06 -15.20
C LEU A 53 -13.43 -8.95 -14.05
N GLU A 54 -14.28 -9.94 -14.33
CA GLU A 54 -14.77 -10.93 -13.38
C GLU A 54 -13.61 -11.81 -12.86
N HIS A 55 -12.73 -12.24 -13.77
CA HIS A 55 -11.50 -12.92 -13.37
C HIS A 55 -10.60 -11.98 -12.55
N GLY A 56 -10.46 -10.74 -13.00
CA GLY A 56 -9.61 -9.74 -12.35
C GLY A 56 -10.05 -9.41 -10.92
N ILE A 57 -11.36 -9.20 -10.70
CA ILE A 57 -11.90 -8.88 -9.37
C ILE A 57 -11.75 -10.06 -8.40
N GLY A 58 -11.86 -11.30 -8.90
CA GLY A 58 -11.58 -12.51 -8.13
C GLY A 58 -10.13 -12.56 -7.63
N LEU A 59 -9.17 -12.23 -8.50
CA LEU A 59 -7.76 -12.14 -8.14
C LEU A 59 -7.48 -11.00 -7.14
N CYS A 60 -8.06 -9.82 -7.35
CA CYS A 60 -7.93 -8.70 -6.41
C CYS A 60 -8.42 -9.06 -5.01
N ARG A 61 -9.53 -9.82 -4.91
CA ARG A 61 -10.06 -10.32 -3.64
C ARG A 61 -9.10 -11.31 -2.98
N TYR A 62 -8.56 -12.25 -3.76
CA TYR A 62 -7.61 -13.25 -3.26
C TYR A 62 -6.33 -12.62 -2.71
N TRP A 63 -5.80 -11.60 -3.39
CA TRP A 63 -4.63 -10.86 -2.93
C TRP A 63 -4.94 -9.78 -1.89
N GLN A 64 -6.21 -9.58 -1.54
CA GLN A 64 -6.66 -8.55 -0.60
C GLN A 64 -6.17 -7.15 -0.97
N PHE A 65 -6.23 -6.83 -2.26
CA PHE A 65 -5.85 -5.50 -2.74
C PHE A 65 -6.69 -4.41 -2.09
N SER A 66 -6.02 -3.31 -1.74
CA SER A 66 -6.69 -2.06 -1.38
C SER A 66 -7.54 -1.56 -2.55
N PRO A 67 -8.51 -0.64 -2.32
CA PRO A 67 -9.32 -0.07 -3.39
C PRO A 67 -8.49 0.49 -4.55
N MET A 68 -7.42 1.23 -4.25
CA MET A 68 -6.53 1.79 -5.28
C MET A 68 -5.80 0.70 -6.07
N GLU A 69 -5.26 -0.32 -5.41
CA GLU A 69 -4.56 -1.43 -6.07
C GLU A 69 -5.49 -2.26 -6.95
N ARG A 70 -6.71 -2.50 -6.46
CA ARG A 70 -7.77 -3.19 -7.20
C ARG A 70 -8.11 -2.43 -8.47
N ASP A 71 -8.44 -1.16 -8.35
CA ASP A 71 -8.88 -0.35 -9.48
C ASP A 71 -7.74 -0.22 -10.50
N TYR A 72 -6.49 -0.11 -10.03
CA TYR A 72 -5.30 -0.10 -10.87
C TYR A 72 -5.11 -1.42 -11.62
N PHE A 73 -5.23 -2.56 -10.93
CA PHE A 73 -5.13 -3.88 -11.57
C PHE A 73 -6.21 -4.11 -12.62
N LEU A 74 -7.46 -3.74 -12.33
CA LEU A 74 -8.56 -3.84 -13.30
C LEU A 74 -8.32 -2.94 -14.53
N ALA A 75 -7.74 -1.75 -14.34
CA ALA A 75 -7.34 -0.88 -15.43
C ALA A 75 -6.21 -1.48 -16.29
N LEU A 76 -5.24 -2.19 -15.69
CA LEU A 76 -4.23 -2.93 -16.45
C LEU A 76 -4.85 -4.05 -17.29
N VAL A 77 -5.83 -4.78 -16.73
CA VAL A 77 -6.56 -5.82 -17.47
C VAL A 77 -7.29 -5.20 -18.67
N GLN A 78 -7.95 -4.06 -18.49
CA GLN A 78 -8.65 -3.37 -19.58
C GLN A 78 -7.70 -2.80 -20.63
N LEU A 79 -6.57 -2.21 -20.22
CA LEU A 79 -5.54 -1.75 -21.14
C LEU A 79 -5.08 -2.88 -22.06
N ALA A 80 -4.85 -4.06 -21.50
CA ALA A 80 -4.39 -5.21 -22.26
C ALA A 80 -5.47 -5.79 -23.20
N ARG A 81 -6.76 -5.61 -22.87
CA ARG A 81 -7.89 -6.03 -23.73
C ARG A 81 -8.28 -5.00 -24.79
N ALA A 82 -7.80 -3.76 -24.67
CA ALA A 82 -8.19 -2.67 -25.56
C ALA A 82 -7.78 -2.95 -27.01
N GLY A 83 -8.77 -3.01 -27.91
CA GLY A 83 -8.58 -3.39 -29.31
C GLY A 83 -8.16 -2.25 -30.25
N ASN A 84 -8.32 -0.99 -29.83
CA ASN A 84 -7.93 0.19 -30.60
C ASN A 84 -7.00 1.10 -29.77
N ASP A 85 -6.31 2.00 -30.45
CA ASP A 85 -5.28 2.83 -29.80
C ASP A 85 -5.88 3.94 -28.93
N GLU A 86 -7.03 4.49 -29.30
CA GLU A 86 -7.76 5.47 -28.48
C GLU A 86 -8.08 4.93 -27.08
N LEU A 87 -8.60 3.71 -27.00
CA LEU A 87 -8.94 3.07 -25.73
C LEU A 87 -7.68 2.67 -24.93
N LYS A 88 -6.61 2.27 -25.62
CA LYS A 88 -5.32 2.03 -24.95
C LYS A 88 -4.79 3.31 -24.31
N ASP A 89 -4.82 4.42 -25.05
CA ASP A 89 -4.29 5.70 -24.57
C ASP A 89 -5.15 6.28 -23.44
N TYR A 90 -6.46 6.08 -23.48
CA TYR A 90 -7.36 6.34 -22.37
C TYR A 90 -6.92 5.61 -21.09
N PHE A 91 -6.74 4.28 -21.15
CA PHE A 91 -6.35 3.50 -19.97
C PHE A 91 -4.92 3.77 -19.51
N LYS A 92 -3.97 4.02 -20.42
CA LYS A 92 -2.61 4.47 -20.05
C LYS A 92 -2.67 5.77 -19.26
N SER A 93 -3.44 6.75 -19.74
CA SER A 93 -3.61 8.04 -19.07
C SER A 93 -4.26 7.88 -17.69
N GLN A 94 -5.25 7.00 -17.58
CA GLN A 94 -5.88 6.64 -16.30
C GLN A 94 -4.86 6.03 -15.32
N LEU A 95 -4.06 5.05 -15.78
CA LEU A 95 -3.04 4.40 -14.95
C LEU A 95 -1.97 5.38 -14.47
N GLU A 96 -1.52 6.31 -15.33
CA GLU A 96 -0.56 7.34 -14.96
C GLU A 96 -1.12 8.33 -13.94
N ARG A 97 -2.41 8.69 -14.04
CA ARG A 97 -3.08 9.48 -12.99
C ARG A 97 -3.07 8.75 -11.65
N MET A 98 -3.47 7.47 -11.63
CA MET A 98 -3.51 6.67 -10.40
C MET A 98 -2.12 6.48 -9.77
N ARG A 99 -1.07 6.35 -10.60
CA ARG A 99 0.33 6.32 -10.13
C ARG A 99 0.74 7.61 -9.45
N ARG A 100 0.42 8.76 -10.04
CA ARG A 100 0.73 10.07 -9.45
C ARG A 100 0.01 10.27 -8.13
N GLU A 101 -1.28 9.96 -8.08
CA GLU A 101 -2.07 10.02 -6.83
C GLU A 101 -1.46 9.13 -5.74
N GLN A 102 -1.01 7.92 -6.08
CA GLN A 102 -0.35 7.03 -5.13
C GLN A 102 1.02 7.56 -4.68
N ALA A 103 1.80 8.16 -5.58
CA ALA A 103 3.09 8.76 -5.26
C ALA A 103 2.91 9.96 -4.31
N ASP A 104 1.95 10.84 -4.59
CA ASP A 104 1.64 12.00 -3.76
C ASP A 104 1.19 11.58 -2.35
N LEU A 105 0.32 10.57 -2.25
CA LEU A 105 -0.08 9.99 -0.96
C LEU A 105 1.11 9.45 -0.19
N SER A 106 2.01 8.72 -0.86
CA SER A 106 3.22 8.17 -0.22
C SER A 106 4.16 9.26 0.28
N GLN A 107 4.24 10.39 -0.43
CA GLN A 107 5.05 11.54 -0.03
C GLN A 107 4.47 12.24 1.21
N ARG A 108 3.14 12.42 1.27
CA ARG A 108 2.46 13.02 2.43
C ARG A 108 2.67 12.18 3.69
N TYR A 109 2.48 10.87 3.61
CA TYR A 109 2.73 9.97 4.75
C TYR A 109 4.18 10.02 5.22
N ARG A 110 5.16 10.05 4.30
CA ARG A 110 6.57 10.16 4.67
C ARG A 110 6.88 11.48 5.39
N GLN A 111 6.25 12.59 5.00
CA GLN A 111 6.42 13.87 5.69
C GLN A 111 5.84 13.84 7.12
N GLU A 112 4.68 13.21 7.33
CA GLU A 112 4.10 13.04 8.67
C GLU A 112 4.98 12.18 9.59
N ASP A 113 5.54 11.08 9.08
CA ASP A 113 6.41 10.19 9.86
C ASP A 113 7.74 10.84 10.26
N ILE A 114 8.36 11.65 9.39
CA ILE A 114 9.60 12.38 9.73
C ILE A 114 9.31 13.39 10.84
N THR A 115 8.20 14.13 10.74
CA THR A 115 7.81 15.12 11.74
C THR A 115 7.50 14.45 13.09
N ARG A 116 6.79 13.33 13.09
CA ARG A 116 6.54 12.54 14.32
C ARG A 116 7.78 11.87 14.88
N GLY A 117 8.70 11.40 14.02
CA GLY A 117 9.89 10.67 14.43
C GLY A 117 10.82 11.53 15.29
N ASP A 118 11.09 12.76 14.85
CA ASP A 118 11.94 13.71 15.61
C ASP A 118 11.26 14.17 16.91
N GLU A 119 9.96 14.48 16.88
CA GLU A 119 9.21 14.88 18.07
C GLU A 119 9.07 13.74 19.09
N SER A 120 8.80 12.52 18.62
CA SER A 120 8.73 11.32 19.47
C SER A 120 10.10 10.95 20.02
N ALA A 121 11.16 11.06 19.22
CA ALA A 121 12.53 10.83 19.66
C ALA A 121 12.91 11.81 20.77
N ILE A 122 12.57 13.10 20.65
CA ILE A 122 12.78 14.09 21.72
C ILE A 122 11.93 13.75 22.95
N TYR A 123 10.64 13.46 22.78
CA TYR A 123 9.72 13.13 23.88
C TYR A 123 10.17 11.89 24.68
N TYR A 124 10.76 10.89 24.01
CA TYR A 124 11.30 9.69 24.66
C TYR A 124 12.81 9.75 24.94
N SER A 125 13.51 10.81 24.55
CA SER A 125 14.96 10.96 24.79
C SER A 125 15.32 11.06 26.27
N SER A 126 14.37 11.50 27.11
CA SER A 126 14.52 11.62 28.54
C SER A 126 13.19 11.38 29.23
N TRP A 127 13.22 10.61 30.32
CA TRP A 127 12.02 10.31 31.12
C TRP A 127 11.34 11.57 31.67
N HIS A 128 12.10 12.67 31.80
CA HIS A 128 11.60 13.96 32.28
C HIS A 128 10.53 14.55 31.36
N TYR A 129 10.61 14.38 30.04
CA TYR A 129 9.59 14.91 29.12
C TYR A 129 8.22 14.27 29.36
N ALA A 130 8.18 12.94 29.47
CA ALA A 130 6.97 12.21 29.82
C ALA A 130 6.47 12.54 31.23
N ALA A 131 7.37 12.70 32.20
CA ALA A 131 7.00 13.06 33.57
C ALA A 131 6.43 14.48 33.67
N ILE A 132 7.00 15.47 32.96
CA ILE A 132 6.50 16.85 32.91
C ILE A 132 5.13 16.89 32.23
N HIS A 133 4.97 16.16 31.11
CA HIS A 133 3.68 16.05 30.42
C HIS A 133 2.59 15.48 31.35
N MET A 134 2.90 14.39 32.07
CA MET A 134 1.96 13.80 33.03
C MET A 134 1.65 14.74 34.20
N LEU A 135 2.65 15.40 34.78
CA LEU A 135 2.46 16.36 35.86
C LEU A 135 1.64 17.57 35.43
N SER A 136 1.71 17.96 34.16
CA SER A 136 0.91 19.07 33.60
C SER A 136 -0.59 18.75 33.54
N THR A 137 -0.98 17.48 33.66
CA THR A 137 -2.40 17.09 33.77
C THR A 137 -2.95 17.21 35.20
N ILE A 138 -2.08 17.41 36.20
CA ILE A 138 -2.44 17.58 37.61
C ILE A 138 -2.40 19.09 37.95
N PRO A 139 -3.51 19.73 38.34
CA PRO A 139 -3.57 21.18 38.56
C PRO A 139 -2.47 21.74 39.49
N GLU A 140 -2.08 20.98 40.51
CA GLU A 140 -1.09 21.34 41.51
C GLU A 140 0.35 21.47 40.94
N PHE A 141 0.62 20.81 39.81
CA PHE A 141 1.95 20.73 39.19
C PHE A 141 2.03 21.43 37.83
N GLN A 142 1.05 22.27 37.49
CA GLN A 142 1.02 23.06 36.25
C GLN A 142 1.93 24.30 36.27
N HIS A 143 2.66 24.55 37.36
CA HIS A 143 3.56 25.68 37.49
C HIS A 143 5.03 25.24 37.45
N LYS A 144 5.85 25.91 36.63
CA LYS A 144 7.29 25.62 36.46
C LYS A 144 8.02 25.34 37.79
N PRO A 145 7.83 26.12 38.88
CA PRO A 145 8.51 25.86 40.14
C PRO A 145 8.05 24.58 40.85
N SER A 146 6.75 24.25 40.79
CA SER A 146 6.22 23.05 41.45
C SER A 146 6.62 21.77 40.71
N THR A 147 6.63 21.80 39.37
CA THR A 147 7.13 20.70 38.54
C THR A 147 8.63 20.48 38.75
N ALA A 148 9.44 21.54 38.70
CA ALA A 148 10.90 21.45 38.88
C ALA A 148 11.28 20.91 40.27
N LYS A 149 10.62 21.39 41.32
CA LYS A 149 10.79 20.87 42.69
C LYS A 149 10.40 19.40 42.80
N ARG A 150 9.29 18.98 42.18
CA ARG A 150 8.78 17.60 42.23
C ARG A 150 9.70 16.62 41.51
N LEU A 151 10.33 17.06 40.42
CA LEU A 151 11.24 16.27 39.59
C LEU A 151 12.72 16.45 39.94
N GLN A 152 13.04 17.28 40.95
CA GLN A 152 14.41 17.59 41.35
C GLN A 152 15.28 18.16 40.20
N LEU A 153 14.65 18.91 39.30
CA LEU A 153 15.32 19.54 38.17
C LEU A 153 15.92 20.90 38.58
N PRO A 154 17.09 21.27 38.04
CA PRO A 154 17.66 22.59 38.27
C PRO A 154 16.73 23.66 37.67
N MET A 155 16.44 24.70 38.46
CA MET A 155 15.69 25.86 37.97
C MET A 155 16.64 26.75 37.18
N ALA A 156 16.48 26.77 35.87
CA ALA A 156 17.05 27.79 34.99
C ALA A 156 16.14 29.04 34.95
#